data_AF-A0A3D2Q4G0-F1
#
_entry.id   AF-A0A3D2Q4G0-F1
#
_cell.length_a   1.000
_cell.length_b   1.000
_cell.length_c   1.000
_cell.angle_alpha   90.00
_cell.angle_beta   90.00
_cell.angle_gamma   90.00
#
_symmetry.space_group_name_H-M   'P 1'
#
loop_
_entity.id
_entity.type
_entity.pdbx_description
1 polymer ?
#
loop_
_entity_poly.entity_id
_entity_poly.type
_entity_poly.pdbx_seq_one_letter_code
_entity_poly.pdbx_strand_id
1 'polypeptide(L)' 'IAVPTSIGYGANFGGLAPLLTMLNSCAMGIGVVNIDNGFGAAALATAINRLIE' A
#
# COMPACT_ATOMS: atom_id res chain seq x y z
N ILE A 1 3.23 -5.29 -2.34
CA ILE A 1 3.19 -4.08 -1.48
C ILE A 1 2.11 -3.18 -2.02
N ALA A 2 1.14 -2.78 -1.19
CA ALA A 2 -0.01 -1.99 -1.60
C ALA A 2 0.15 -0.55 -1.12
N VAL A 3 -0.05 0.41 -2.03
CA VAL A 3 0.06 1.85 -1.76
C VAL A 3 -1.30 2.50 -2.06
N PRO A 4 -2.10 2.85 -1.03
CA PRO A 4 -3.36 3.53 -1.25
C PRO A 4 -3.10 4.96 -1.74
N THR A 5 -3.90 5.45 -2.69
CA THR A 5 -3.73 6.78 -3.27
C THR A 5 -4.75 7.76 -2.71
N SER A 6 -4.34 8.99 -2.39
CA SER A 6 -5.28 10.03 -1.92
C SER A 6 -6.18 10.54 -3.05
N ILE A 7 -5.77 10.33 -4.30
CA ILE A 7 -6.50 10.73 -5.50
C ILE A 7 -7.30 9.54 -6.04
N GLY A 8 -8.55 9.80 -6.43
CA GLY A 8 -9.50 8.82 -6.97
C GLY A 8 -10.89 9.45 -7.12
N TYR A 9 -11.79 8.77 -7.82
CA TYR A 9 -13.15 9.27 -8.06
C TYR A 9 -14.12 8.88 -6.95
N GLY A 10 -15.12 9.74 -6.70
CA GLY A 10 -16.26 9.44 -5.82
C GLY A 10 -15.87 9.32 -4.35
N ALA A 11 -16.24 8.20 -3.72
CA ALA A 11 -16.07 7.90 -2.30
C ALA A 11 -14.62 7.52 -1.92
N ASN A 12 -13.61 8.19 -2.48
CA ASN A 12 -12.20 7.89 -2.19
C ASN A 12 -11.79 8.33 -0.77
N PHE A 13 -12.46 9.36 -0.23
CA PHE A 13 -12.20 9.94 1.10
C PHE A 13 -10.71 10.19 1.37
N GLY A 14 -10.02 10.84 0.42
CA GLY A 14 -8.59 11.16 0.54
C GLY A 14 -7.68 9.93 0.68
N GLY A 15 -8.11 8.77 0.19
CA GLY A 15 -7.36 7.52 0.25
C GLY A 15 -7.79 6.58 1.38
N LEU A 16 -8.76 6.95 2.22
CA LEU A 16 -9.28 6.07 3.27
C LEU A 16 -10.03 4.86 2.70
N ALA A 17 -10.81 5.05 1.63
CA ALA A 17 -11.49 3.93 0.99
C ALA A 17 -10.50 2.89 0.43
N PRO A 18 -9.51 3.24 -0.41
CA PRO A 18 -8.54 2.26 -0.88
C PRO A 18 -7.66 1.71 0.24
N LEU A 19 -7.31 2.50 1.27
CA LEU A 19 -6.58 2.00 2.45
C LEU A 19 -7.36 0.88 3.14
N LEU A 20 -8.63 1.09 3.45
CA LEU A 20 -9.48 0.08 4.09
C LEU A 20 -9.73 -1.10 3.15
N THR A 21 -9.90 -0.90 1.85
CA THR A 21 -10.01 -1.99 0.87
C THR A 21 -8.76 -2.86 0.86
N MET A 22 -7.56 -2.25 0.82
CA MET A 22 -6.29 -2.97 0.82
C MET A 22 -6.07 -3.75 2.12
N LEU A 23 -6.38 -3.16 3.27
CA LEU A 23 -6.28 -3.83 4.57
C LEU A 23 -7.28 -4.98 4.73
N ASN A 24 -8.51 -4.81 4.24
CA ASN A 24 -9.55 -5.86 4.30
C ASN A 24 -9.42 -6.94 3.23
N SER A 25 -8.49 -6.80 2.27
CA SER A 25 -8.32 -7.79 1.20
C SER A 25 -7.93 -9.18 1.70
N CYS A 26 -7.34 -9.27 2.90
CA CYS A 26 -6.84 -10.50 3.52
C CYS A 26 -5.91 -11.31 2.60
N ALA A 27 -5.33 -10.68 1.58
CA ALA A 27 -4.45 -11.35 0.65
C ALA A 27 -3.09 -11.58 1.32
N MET A 28 -2.65 -12.83 1.31
CA MET A 28 -1.40 -13.25 1.93
C MET A 28 -0.20 -12.57 1.26
N GLY A 29 0.79 -12.17 2.07
CA GLY A 29 2.03 -11.57 1.58
C GLY A 29 1.93 -10.12 1.12
N ILE A 30 0.79 -9.44 1.36
CA ILE A 30 0.64 -8.02 1.03
C ILE A 30 0.96 -7.17 2.26
N GLY A 31 2.00 -6.34 2.17
CA GLY A 31 2.24 -5.22 3.09
C GLY A 31 1.58 -3.95 2.57
N VAL A 32 0.72 -3.33 3.37
CA VAL A 32 0.07 -2.03 3.06
C VAL A 32 0.89 -0.90 3.71
N VAL A 33 1.18 0.15 2.95
CA VAL A 33 1.85 1.36 3.46
C VAL A 33 0.87 2.53 3.60
N ASN A 34 1.33 3.64 4.20
CA ASN A 34 0.54 4.86 4.32
C ASN A 34 0.08 5.38 2.94
N ILE A 35 -0.99 6.17 2.96
CA ILE A 35 -1.53 6.83 1.76
C ILE A 35 -0.43 7.65 1.07
N ASP A 36 -0.32 7.48 -0.25
CA ASP A 36 0.68 8.07 -1.15
C ASP A 36 2.15 7.77 -0.80
N ASN A 37 2.43 6.88 0.15
CA ASN A 37 3.78 6.60 0.62
C ASN A 37 4.55 5.65 -0.34
N GLY A 38 4.78 6.11 -1.56
CA GLY A 38 5.57 5.40 -2.57
C GLY A 38 7.01 5.16 -2.12
N PHE A 39 7.59 6.06 -1.33
CA PHE A 39 8.93 5.88 -0.75
C PHE A 39 8.96 4.66 0.20
N GLY A 40 8.04 4.58 1.15
CA GLY A 40 7.94 3.44 2.07
C GLY A 40 7.72 2.12 1.33
N ALA A 41 6.98 2.15 0.22
CA ALA A 41 6.80 0.98 -0.62
C ALA A 41 8.10 0.54 -1.32
N ALA A 42 8.87 1.47 -1.89
CA ALA A 42 10.15 1.16 -2.52
C ALA A 42 11.20 0.69 -1.50
N ALA A 43 11.23 1.31 -0.31
CA ALA A 43 12.11 0.90 0.78
C ALA A 43 11.79 -0.53 1.25
N LEU A 44 10.51 -0.85 1.44
CA LEU A 44 10.06 -2.20 1.79
C LEU A 44 10.37 -3.21 0.67
N ALA A 45 10.15 -2.85 -0.60
CA ALA A 45 10.49 -3.71 -1.73
C ALA A 45 11.99 -4.06 -1.75
N THR A 46 12.83 -3.04 -1.55
CA THR A 46 14.29 -3.20 -1.51
C THR A 46 14.71 -4.07 -0.33
N ALA A 47 14.11 -3.86 0.86
CA ALA A 47 14.37 -4.69 2.03
C ALA A 47 14.01 -6.16 1.76
N ILE A 48 12.87 -6.43 1.12
CA ILE A 48 12.47 -7.81 0.74
C ILE A 48 13.47 -8.41 -0.25
N ASN A 49 13.86 -7.68 -1.29
CA ASN A 49 14.84 -8.17 -2.26
C ASN A 49 16.16 -8.55 -1.57
N ARG A 50 16.58 -7.75 -0.59
CA ARG A 50 17.79 -7.98 0.22
C ARG A 50 17.76 -9.20 1.12
N LEU A 51 16.59 -9.79 1.36
CA LEU A 51 16.46 -11.05 2.09
C LEU A 51 16.64 -12.28 1.19
N ILE A 52 16.58 -12.09 -0.13
CA ILE A 52 16.61 -13.17 -1.13
C ILE A 52 18.04 -13.33 -1.71
N GLU A 53 18.83 -12.26 -1.70
CA GLU A 53 20.29 -12.26 -1.96
C GLU A 53 21.09 -12.81 -0.78
#